data_AF-A0A315DXJ0-F1
#
_entry.id   AF-A0A315DXJ0-F1
#
_cell.length_a   1.000
_cell.length_b   1.000
_cell.length_c   1.000
_cell.angle_alpha   90.00
_cell.angle_beta   90.00
_cell.angle_gamma   90.00
#
_symmetry.space_group_name_H-M   'P 1'
#
loop_
_entity.id
_entity.type
_entity.pdbx_description
1 polymer ?
#
loop_
_entity_poly.entity_id
_entity_poly.type
_entity_poly.pdbx_seq_one_letter_code
_entity_poly.pdbx_strand_id
1 'polypeptide(L)'
;MQARLGRTALFVATTTYGGTAAALQTIERVTRIHAHIRGTLPDGTPYVANDPQLIRWVHLGEITSFLRAYQDLSLQPLRSDRQDLYFAEMAQIGERLGAHNLPQTRHQALSQLQDFRSELRVDERTRETIDLIEHYPCAPLDRPLVSLIVRAAFQMLPDWALEMLERERSCALEQAAVRTALQGMGASLAWAFAETGVAARARQRMTTELKAVGSSPGT
;
A
#
# COMPACT_ATOMS: atom_id res chain seq x y z
N MET A 1 -8.43 13.13 -7.33
CA MET A 1 -7.40 12.26 -6.73
C MET A 1 -7.55 12.09 -5.21
N GLN A 2 -7.67 13.18 -4.43
CA GLN A 2 -7.79 13.15 -2.95
C GLN A 2 -8.86 12.19 -2.40
N ALA A 3 -10.10 12.25 -2.93
CA ALA A 3 -11.18 11.35 -2.50
C ALA A 3 -10.91 9.87 -2.84
N ARG A 4 -10.12 9.59 -3.88
CA ARG A 4 -9.74 8.22 -4.25
C ARG A 4 -8.69 7.68 -3.27
N LEU A 5 -7.66 8.46 -2.97
CA LEU A 5 -6.63 8.09 -1.98
C LEU A 5 -7.21 7.84 -0.60
N GLY A 6 -8.12 8.71 -0.14
CA GLY A 6 -8.81 8.50 1.15
C GLY A 6 -9.61 7.19 1.21
N ARG A 7 -10.24 6.79 0.11
CA ARG A 7 -10.97 5.50 0.03
C ARG A 7 -10.02 4.30 0.04
N THR A 8 -8.88 4.38 -0.65
CA THR A 8 -7.85 3.32 -0.60
C THR A 8 -7.26 3.20 0.81
N ALA A 9 -6.92 4.32 1.45
CA ALA A 9 -6.42 4.32 2.83
C ALA A 9 -7.43 3.69 3.81
N LEU A 10 -8.71 4.01 3.66
CA LEU A 10 -9.77 3.40 4.46
C LEU A 10 -9.92 1.89 4.17
N PHE A 11 -9.83 1.48 2.91
CA PHE A 11 -9.85 0.07 2.53
C PHE A 11 -8.74 -0.70 3.24
N VAL A 12 -7.49 -0.25 3.11
CA VAL A 12 -6.31 -0.86 3.74
C VAL A 12 -6.47 -0.88 5.26
N ALA A 13 -6.84 0.25 5.88
CA ALA A 13 -7.02 0.31 7.32
C ALA A 13 -8.11 -0.66 7.81
N THR A 14 -9.19 -0.84 7.05
CA THR A 14 -10.31 -1.72 7.43
C THR A 14 -9.96 -3.19 7.24
N THR A 15 -9.28 -3.55 6.16
CA THR A 15 -8.87 -4.94 5.91
C THR A 15 -7.71 -5.38 6.82
N THR A 16 -6.87 -4.45 7.27
CA THR A 16 -5.76 -4.75 8.20
C THR A 16 -6.16 -4.66 9.67
N TYR A 17 -6.89 -3.61 10.07
CA TYR A 17 -7.19 -3.33 11.48
C TYR A 17 -8.67 -3.44 11.84
N GLY A 18 -9.55 -3.80 10.90
CA GLY A 18 -10.96 -4.05 11.18
C GLY A 18 -11.20 -5.44 11.78
N GLY A 19 -12.47 -5.74 12.11
CA GLY A 19 -12.89 -7.12 12.36
C GLY A 19 -13.20 -7.85 11.04
N THR A 20 -13.23 -9.18 11.06
CA THR A 20 -13.46 -10.00 9.87
C THR A 20 -14.71 -9.59 9.08
N ALA A 21 -15.83 -9.35 9.76
CA ALA A 21 -17.06 -8.91 9.11
C ALA A 21 -16.90 -7.56 8.37
N ALA A 22 -16.22 -6.59 8.97
CA ALA A 22 -15.96 -5.29 8.37
C ALA A 22 -15.00 -5.38 7.17
N ALA A 23 -13.98 -6.23 7.26
CA ALA A 23 -13.06 -6.52 6.17
C ALA A 23 -13.79 -7.14 4.97
N LEU A 24 -14.60 -8.18 5.20
CA LEU A 24 -15.37 -8.84 4.14
C LEU A 24 -16.38 -7.90 3.47
N GLN A 25 -17.12 -7.09 4.25
CA GLN A 25 -18.06 -6.11 3.70
C GLN A 25 -17.35 -5.06 2.83
N THR A 26 -16.17 -4.61 3.28
CA THR A 26 -15.36 -3.63 2.54
C THR A 26 -14.82 -4.21 1.24
N ILE A 27 -14.36 -5.45 1.26
CA ILE A 27 -13.94 -6.19 0.04
C ILE A 27 -15.10 -6.31 -0.94
N GLU A 28 -16.27 -6.79 -0.49
CA GLU A 28 -17.45 -6.95 -1.35
C GLU A 28 -17.88 -5.61 -1.97
N ARG A 29 -17.85 -4.53 -1.20
CA ARG A 29 -18.14 -3.18 -1.70
C ARG A 29 -17.18 -2.77 -2.82
N VAL A 30 -15.88 -2.97 -2.65
CA VAL A 30 -14.88 -2.64 -3.68
C VAL A 30 -15.07 -3.51 -4.92
N THR A 31 -15.29 -4.81 -4.76
CA THR A 31 -15.56 -5.74 -5.87
C THR A 31 -16.78 -5.30 -6.68
N ARG A 32 -17.88 -4.91 -6.02
CA ARG A 32 -19.07 -4.37 -6.70
C ARG A 32 -18.78 -3.08 -7.47
N ILE A 33 -17.98 -2.17 -6.91
CA ILE A 33 -17.59 -0.95 -7.62
C ILE A 33 -16.76 -1.30 -8.86
N HIS A 34 -15.75 -2.18 -8.72
CA HIS A 34 -14.87 -2.57 -9.82
C HIS A 34 -15.61 -3.28 -10.96
N ALA A 35 -16.68 -4.04 -10.68
CA ALA A 35 -17.50 -4.68 -11.71
C ALA A 35 -18.14 -3.69 -12.72
N HIS A 36 -18.28 -2.42 -12.33
CA HIS A 36 -18.84 -1.36 -13.18
C HIS A 36 -17.77 -0.52 -13.88
N ILE A 37 -16.48 -0.71 -13.57
CA ILE A 37 -15.38 0.07 -14.14
C ILE A 37 -14.80 -0.69 -15.34
N ARG A 38 -14.97 -0.10 -16.52
CA ARG A 38 -14.45 -0.59 -17.80
C ARG A 38 -14.05 0.59 -18.66
N GLY A 39 -13.14 0.37 -19.60
CA GLY A 39 -12.72 1.40 -20.55
C GLY A 39 -11.87 0.84 -21.67
N THR A 40 -11.27 1.73 -22.44
CA THR A 40 -10.40 1.41 -23.56
C THR A 40 -9.11 2.21 -23.43
N LEU A 41 -7.97 1.56 -23.63
CA LEU A 41 -6.66 2.20 -23.70
C LEU A 41 -6.50 2.99 -25.00
N PRO A 42 -5.56 3.95 -25.09
CA PRO A 42 -5.34 4.73 -26.31
C PRO A 42 -5.02 3.89 -27.56
N ASP A 43 -4.46 2.69 -27.39
CA ASP A 43 -4.19 1.73 -28.46
C ASP A 43 -5.40 0.87 -28.86
N GLY A 44 -6.58 1.13 -28.28
CA GLY A 44 -7.82 0.40 -28.55
C GLY A 44 -8.05 -0.83 -27.68
N THR A 45 -7.09 -1.19 -26.81
CA THR A 45 -7.24 -2.36 -25.93
C THR A 45 -8.33 -2.12 -24.89
N PRO A 46 -9.39 -2.96 -24.82
CA PRO A 46 -10.41 -2.85 -23.78
C PRO A 46 -9.85 -3.36 -22.44
N TYR A 47 -10.31 -2.77 -21.33
CA TYR A 47 -9.99 -3.25 -19.99
C TYR A 47 -11.22 -3.22 -19.08
N VAL A 48 -11.20 -4.09 -18.07
CA VAL A 48 -12.16 -4.10 -16.97
C VAL A 48 -11.39 -4.13 -15.65
N ALA A 49 -11.85 -3.36 -14.66
CA ALA A 49 -11.10 -3.22 -13.40
C ALA A 49 -11.09 -4.48 -12.53
N ASN A 50 -12.00 -5.42 -12.81
CA ASN A 50 -12.09 -6.71 -12.14
C ASN A 50 -11.36 -7.84 -12.91
N ASP A 51 -10.53 -7.51 -13.89
CA ASP A 51 -9.63 -8.47 -14.52
C ASP A 51 -8.64 -9.02 -13.45
N PRO A 52 -8.56 -10.36 -13.26
CA PRO A 52 -7.68 -10.95 -12.24
C PRO A 52 -6.20 -10.57 -12.36
N GLN A 53 -5.69 -10.39 -13.58
CA GLN A 53 -4.31 -9.99 -13.84
C GLN A 53 -4.11 -8.51 -13.52
N LEU A 54 -5.09 -7.65 -13.82
CA LEU A 54 -5.04 -6.24 -13.43
C LEU A 54 -5.11 -6.05 -11.91
N ILE A 55 -5.99 -6.81 -11.23
CA ILE A 55 -6.06 -6.80 -9.77
C ILE A 55 -4.72 -7.26 -9.18
N ARG A 56 -4.12 -8.33 -9.73
CA ARG A 56 -2.81 -8.82 -9.30
C ARG A 56 -1.73 -7.76 -9.45
N TRP A 57 -1.67 -7.05 -10.58
CA TRP A 57 -0.70 -5.97 -10.80
C TRP A 57 -0.84 -4.87 -9.73
N VAL A 58 -2.05 -4.34 -9.54
CA VAL A 58 -2.30 -3.26 -8.59
C VAL A 58 -2.00 -3.70 -7.16
N HIS A 59 -2.41 -4.92 -6.81
CA HIS A 59 -2.17 -5.49 -5.48
C HIS A 59 -0.67 -5.67 -5.21
N LEU A 60 0.09 -6.24 -6.16
CA LEU A 60 1.54 -6.39 -6.02
C LEU A 60 2.23 -5.04 -5.85
N GLY A 61 1.89 -4.05 -6.68
CA GLY A 61 2.44 -2.69 -6.56
C GLY A 61 2.14 -2.07 -5.20
N GLU A 62 0.92 -2.24 -4.70
CA GLU A 62 0.49 -1.74 -3.39
C GLU A 62 1.28 -2.38 -2.23
N ILE A 63 1.27 -3.70 -2.12
CA ILE A 63 1.83 -4.41 -0.96
C ILE A 63 3.36 -4.34 -0.92
N THR A 64 4.01 -4.33 -2.08
CA THR A 64 5.47 -4.16 -2.16
C THR A 64 5.86 -2.74 -1.75
N SER A 65 5.10 -1.72 -2.16
CA SER A 65 5.33 -0.33 -1.79
C SER A 65 5.11 -0.09 -0.30
N PHE A 66 4.05 -0.64 0.28
CA PHE A 66 3.79 -0.52 1.72
C PHE A 66 4.90 -1.16 2.56
N LEU A 67 5.32 -2.38 2.21
CA LEU A 67 6.41 -3.01 2.93
C LEU A 67 7.71 -2.22 2.74
N ARG A 68 8.01 -1.75 1.53
CA ARG A 68 9.22 -0.95 1.28
C ARG A 68 9.25 0.31 2.13
N ALA A 69 8.14 1.05 2.17
CA ALA A 69 8.00 2.24 3.00
C ALA A 69 8.13 1.92 4.49
N TYR A 70 7.50 0.85 4.97
CA TYR A 70 7.63 0.43 6.36
C TYR A 70 9.08 0.10 6.71
N GLN A 71 9.79 -0.64 5.87
CA GLN A 71 11.18 -1.04 6.14
C GLN A 71 12.16 0.14 6.15
N ASP A 72 11.92 1.16 5.33
CA ASP A 72 12.81 2.33 5.26
C ASP A 72 12.46 3.41 6.30
N LEU A 73 11.17 3.61 6.59
CA LEU A 73 10.69 4.71 7.43
C LEU A 73 10.31 4.31 8.87
N SER A 74 10.15 3.02 9.17
CA SER A 74 9.89 2.56 10.53
C SER A 74 11.18 2.56 11.36
N LEU A 75 11.08 2.96 12.63
CA LEU A 75 12.15 2.72 13.62
C LEU A 75 12.21 1.26 14.09
N GLN A 76 11.25 0.43 13.68
CA GLN A 76 11.16 -0.98 14.00
C GLN A 76 10.93 -1.80 12.72
N PRO A 77 11.93 -1.93 11.84
CA PRO A 77 11.80 -2.73 10.63
C PRO A 77 11.54 -4.21 10.96
N LEU A 78 10.76 -4.86 10.09
CA LEU A 78 10.43 -6.28 10.20
C LEU A 78 11.62 -7.16 9.87
N ARG A 79 11.80 -8.23 10.65
CA ARG A 79 12.67 -9.36 10.33
C ARG A 79 12.16 -10.09 9.08
N SER A 80 13.03 -10.83 8.39
CA SER A 80 12.68 -11.49 7.12
C SER A 80 11.47 -12.42 7.22
N ASP A 81 11.37 -13.21 8.27
CA ASP A 81 10.25 -14.11 8.54
C ASP A 81 8.92 -13.37 8.67
N ARG A 82 8.93 -12.17 9.27
CA ARG A 82 7.76 -11.31 9.40
C ARG A 82 7.38 -10.61 8.10
N GLN A 83 8.35 -10.36 7.22
CA GLN A 83 8.07 -9.84 5.88
C GLN A 83 7.39 -10.90 5.02
N ASP A 84 7.83 -12.16 5.09
CA ASP A 84 7.16 -13.24 4.37
C ASP A 84 5.75 -13.49 4.90
N LEU A 85 5.57 -13.46 6.24
CA LEU A 85 4.24 -13.50 6.85
C LEU A 85 3.32 -12.38 6.33
N TYR A 86 3.84 -11.15 6.21
CA TYR A 86 3.09 -10.03 5.65
C TYR A 86 2.59 -10.35 4.23
N PHE A 87 3.41 -10.91 3.35
CA PHE A 87 2.96 -11.29 2.00
C PHE A 87 1.93 -12.42 2.02
N ALA A 88 2.11 -13.44 2.87
CA ALA A 88 1.14 -14.51 3.03
C ALA A 88 -0.23 -14.01 3.55
N GLU A 89 -0.24 -13.04 4.46
CA GLU A 89 -1.47 -12.39 4.95
C GLU A 89 -2.12 -11.53 3.87
N MET A 90 -1.32 -10.73 3.14
CA MET A 90 -1.83 -9.88 2.06
C MET A 90 -2.37 -10.68 0.88
N ALA A 91 -1.79 -11.85 0.57
CA ALA A 91 -2.29 -12.74 -0.46
C ALA A 91 -3.76 -13.13 -0.23
N GLN A 92 -4.18 -13.35 1.03
CA GLN A 92 -5.58 -13.66 1.36
C GLN A 92 -6.53 -12.50 1.00
N ILE A 93 -6.08 -11.24 1.11
CA ILE A 93 -6.88 -10.08 0.72
C ILE A 93 -6.96 -9.98 -0.80
N GLY A 94 -5.83 -10.13 -1.50
CA GLY A 94 -5.80 -10.10 -2.96
C GLY A 94 -6.63 -11.21 -3.60
N GLU A 95 -6.61 -12.42 -3.06
CA GLU A 95 -7.45 -13.54 -3.52
C GLU A 95 -8.94 -13.22 -3.38
N ARG A 96 -9.35 -12.64 -2.25
CA ARG A 96 -10.75 -12.23 -2.02
C ARG A 96 -11.20 -11.08 -2.93
N LEU A 97 -10.26 -10.27 -3.43
CA LEU A 97 -10.53 -9.25 -4.44
C LEU A 97 -10.63 -9.83 -5.87
N GLY A 98 -10.22 -11.08 -6.08
CA GLY A 98 -10.29 -11.78 -7.36
C GLY A 98 -8.94 -11.96 -8.07
N ALA A 99 -7.81 -11.63 -7.43
CA ALA A 99 -6.49 -12.00 -7.97
C ALA A 99 -6.17 -13.48 -7.73
N HIS A 100 -5.24 -14.00 -8.52
CA HIS A 100 -4.77 -15.39 -8.43
C HIS A 100 -3.25 -15.45 -8.46
N ASN A 101 -2.66 -16.58 -8.04
CA ASN A 101 -1.22 -16.83 -8.08
C ASN A 101 -0.38 -15.77 -7.33
N LEU A 102 -0.87 -15.32 -6.18
CA LEU A 102 -0.21 -14.29 -5.37
C LEU A 102 1.01 -14.85 -4.64
N PRO A 103 2.05 -14.02 -4.43
CA PRO A 103 3.26 -14.42 -3.74
C PRO A 103 2.99 -14.66 -2.25
N GLN A 104 3.67 -15.67 -1.69
CA GLN A 104 3.62 -16.00 -0.25
C GLN A 104 4.86 -15.49 0.49
N THR A 105 5.83 -14.94 -0.24
CA THR A 105 7.10 -14.44 0.30
C THR A 105 7.50 -13.13 -0.37
N ARG A 106 8.38 -12.37 0.28
CA ARG A 106 8.92 -11.14 -0.28
C ARG A 106 9.70 -11.39 -1.57
N HIS A 107 10.48 -12.46 -1.62
CA HIS A 107 11.27 -12.79 -2.80
C HIS A 107 10.37 -13.05 -4.00
N GLN A 108 9.33 -13.87 -3.83
CA GLN A 108 8.33 -14.12 -4.88
C GLN A 108 7.65 -12.83 -5.31
N ALA A 109 7.27 -11.95 -4.38
CA ALA A 109 6.59 -10.70 -4.70
C ALA A 109 7.45 -9.77 -5.58
N LEU A 110 8.74 -9.63 -5.26
CA LEU A 110 9.66 -8.81 -6.06
C LEU A 110 9.91 -9.43 -7.44
N SER A 111 10.03 -10.75 -7.53
CA SER A 111 10.16 -11.44 -8.82
C SER A 111 8.91 -11.23 -9.67
N GLN A 112 7.72 -11.46 -9.11
CA GLN A 112 6.47 -11.30 -9.85
C GLN A 112 6.22 -9.84 -10.27
N LEU A 113 6.60 -8.87 -9.43
CA LEU A 113 6.53 -7.45 -9.80
C LEU A 113 7.45 -7.14 -10.98
N GLN A 114 8.64 -7.76 -11.03
CA GLN A 114 9.58 -7.62 -12.14
C GLN A 114 9.02 -8.19 -13.45
N ASP A 115 8.27 -9.29 -13.39
CA ASP A 115 7.66 -9.93 -14.57
C ASP A 115 6.69 -9.00 -15.31
N PHE A 116 6.01 -8.10 -14.58
CA PHE A 116 5.14 -7.09 -15.19
C PHE A 116 5.89 -6.02 -15.99
N ARG A 117 7.21 -5.85 -15.82
CA ARG A 117 7.98 -4.75 -16.46
C ARG A 117 7.74 -4.68 -17.96
N SER A 118 7.67 -5.82 -18.67
CA SER A 118 7.45 -5.85 -20.12
C SER A 118 6.06 -5.40 -20.56
N GLU A 119 5.10 -5.40 -19.65
CA GLU A 119 3.72 -4.95 -19.91
C GLU A 119 3.54 -3.45 -19.66
N LEU A 120 4.48 -2.81 -18.93
CA LEU A 120 4.38 -1.42 -18.52
C LEU A 120 4.81 -0.45 -19.63
N ARG A 121 4.16 0.71 -19.66
CA ARG A 121 4.47 1.81 -20.57
C ARG A 121 4.40 3.13 -19.79
N VAL A 122 5.23 4.08 -20.20
CA VAL A 122 5.16 5.47 -19.73
C VAL A 122 4.71 6.32 -20.91
N ASP A 123 3.52 6.89 -20.76
CA ASP A 123 2.85 7.72 -21.76
C ASP A 123 2.35 9.03 -21.13
N GLU A 124 1.61 9.82 -21.91
CA GLU A 124 1.06 11.11 -21.44
C GLU A 124 0.23 10.95 -20.16
N ARG A 125 -0.61 9.91 -20.06
CA ARG A 125 -1.47 9.67 -18.89
C ARG A 125 -0.64 9.36 -17.64
N THR A 126 0.48 8.67 -17.83
CA THR A 126 1.43 8.40 -16.75
C THR A 126 2.11 9.68 -16.28
N ARG A 127 2.52 10.54 -17.21
CA ARG A 127 3.13 11.85 -16.93
C ARG A 127 2.13 12.80 -16.24
N GLU A 128 0.88 12.86 -16.68
CA GLU A 128 -0.21 13.58 -16.02
C GLU A 128 -0.43 13.08 -14.57
N THR A 129 -0.38 11.76 -14.36
CA THR A 129 -0.55 11.18 -13.02
C THR A 129 0.62 11.56 -12.10
N ILE A 130 1.84 11.57 -12.63
CA ILE A 130 3.05 11.99 -11.90
C ILE A 130 2.97 13.48 -11.55
N ASP A 131 2.58 14.32 -12.49
CA ASP A 131 2.41 15.76 -12.27
C ASP A 131 1.38 16.03 -11.16
N LEU A 132 0.26 15.29 -11.17
CA LEU A 132 -0.74 15.36 -10.10
C LEU A 132 -0.19 14.94 -8.73
N ILE A 133 0.72 13.96 -8.67
CA ILE A 133 1.37 13.52 -7.44
C ILE A 133 2.37 14.58 -6.95
N GLU A 134 3.19 15.13 -7.84
CA GLU A 134 4.17 16.17 -7.53
C GLU A 134 3.50 17.48 -7.06
N HIS A 135 2.36 17.81 -7.66
CA HIS A 135 1.56 18.99 -7.35
C HIS A 135 0.30 18.66 -6.53
N TYR A 136 0.40 17.64 -5.66
CA TYR A 136 -0.74 17.17 -4.87
C TYR A 136 -1.45 18.33 -4.13
N PRO A 137 -2.76 18.54 -4.34
CA PRO A 137 -3.48 19.65 -3.74
C PRO A 137 -3.62 19.42 -2.23
N CYS A 138 -2.93 20.27 -1.45
CA CYS A 138 -2.96 20.26 0.01
C CYS A 138 -2.99 21.69 0.57
N ALA A 139 -3.40 21.83 1.84
CA ALA A 139 -3.38 23.13 2.49
C ALA A 139 -1.94 23.66 2.57
N PRO A 140 -1.70 24.98 2.54
CA PRO A 140 -0.35 25.54 2.56
C PRO A 140 0.53 25.05 3.73
N LEU A 141 -0.10 24.80 4.89
CA LEU A 141 0.57 24.28 6.08
C LEU A 141 1.03 22.81 5.94
N ASP A 142 0.37 22.04 5.08
CA ASP A 142 0.68 20.61 4.89
C ASP A 142 1.74 20.39 3.79
N ARG A 143 1.98 21.39 2.93
CA ARG A 143 2.89 21.30 1.77
C ARG A 143 4.28 20.76 2.11
N PRO A 144 4.96 21.17 3.21
CA PRO A 144 6.28 20.63 3.53
C PRO A 144 6.27 19.12 3.77
N LEU A 145 5.28 18.63 4.53
CA LEU A 145 5.12 17.21 4.82
C LEU A 145 4.77 16.42 3.55
N VAL A 146 3.82 16.91 2.76
CA VAL A 146 3.41 16.27 1.51
C VAL A 146 4.59 16.18 0.54
N SER A 147 5.39 17.25 0.41
CA SER A 147 6.58 17.26 -0.43
C SER A 147 7.62 16.21 0.01
N LEU A 148 7.85 16.06 1.32
CA LEU A 148 8.74 15.02 1.85
C LEU A 148 8.23 13.60 1.54
N ILE A 149 6.93 13.36 1.69
CA ILE A 149 6.30 12.07 1.37
C ILE A 149 6.47 11.75 -0.12
N VAL A 150 6.20 12.73 -1.01
CA VAL A 150 6.34 12.54 -2.46
C VAL A 150 7.79 12.26 -2.84
N ARG A 151 8.76 13.00 -2.28
CA ARG A 151 10.19 12.74 -2.51
C ARG A 151 10.59 11.34 -2.07
N ALA A 152 10.17 10.92 -0.87
CA ALA A 152 10.44 9.58 -0.37
C ALA A 152 9.82 8.50 -1.27
N ALA A 153 8.60 8.70 -1.76
CA ALA A 153 7.94 7.77 -2.67
C ALA A 153 8.77 7.54 -3.94
N PHE A 154 9.31 8.59 -4.56
CA PHE A 154 10.20 8.46 -5.72
C PHE A 154 11.55 7.81 -5.37
N GLN A 155 12.14 8.13 -4.21
CA GLN A 155 13.40 7.52 -3.76
C GLN A 155 13.27 6.01 -3.51
N MET A 156 12.07 5.55 -3.17
CA MET A 156 11.75 4.15 -2.92
C MET A 156 11.41 3.34 -4.17
N LEU A 157 11.30 3.97 -5.34
CA LEU A 157 11.05 3.26 -6.60
C LEU A 157 12.22 2.33 -6.94
N PRO A 158 11.93 1.15 -7.55
CA PRO A 158 12.95 0.31 -8.17
C PRO A 158 13.70 1.07 -9.27
N ASP A 159 14.97 0.71 -9.52
CA ASP A 159 15.79 1.36 -10.55
C ASP A 159 15.15 1.28 -11.93
N TRP A 160 14.59 0.12 -12.30
CA TRP A 160 13.90 -0.04 -13.58
C TRP A 160 12.69 0.90 -13.74
N ALA A 161 12.03 1.28 -12.65
CA ALA A 161 10.91 2.21 -12.70
C ALA A 161 11.41 3.64 -12.89
N LEU A 162 12.49 4.02 -12.22
CA LEU A 162 13.15 5.31 -12.43
C LEU A 162 13.68 5.46 -13.87
N GLU A 163 14.27 4.40 -14.42
CA GLU A 163 14.71 4.33 -15.82
C GLU A 163 13.54 4.58 -16.78
N MET A 164 12.42 3.89 -16.61
CA MET A 164 11.22 4.07 -17.44
C MET A 164 10.64 5.48 -17.34
N LEU A 165 10.75 6.11 -16.16
CA LEU A 165 10.28 7.47 -15.91
C LEU A 165 11.28 8.54 -16.36
N GLU A 166 12.46 8.15 -16.86
CA GLU A 166 13.55 9.07 -17.22
C GLU A 166 13.98 9.95 -16.02
N ARG A 167 13.99 9.37 -14.81
CA ARG A 167 14.33 10.07 -13.57
C ARG A 167 15.61 9.52 -12.97
N GLU A 168 16.46 10.42 -12.51
CA GLU A 168 17.66 10.06 -11.77
C GLU A 168 17.36 9.78 -10.30
N ARG A 169 18.11 8.84 -9.72
CA ARG A 169 18.04 8.56 -8.29
C ARG A 169 18.66 9.71 -7.51
N SER A 170 17.95 10.24 -6.52
CA SER A 170 18.49 11.23 -5.56
C SER A 170 19.82 10.76 -4.95
N CYS A 171 20.72 11.69 -4.63
CA CYS A 171 21.98 11.33 -3.98
C CYS A 171 21.74 10.74 -2.57
N ALA A 172 22.70 9.96 -2.07
CA ALA A 172 22.57 9.26 -0.79
C ALA A 172 22.32 10.20 0.40
N LEU A 173 22.91 11.41 0.38
CA LEU A 173 22.71 12.43 1.40
C LEU A 173 21.26 12.92 1.44
N GLU A 174 20.68 13.19 0.27
CA GLU A 174 19.29 13.62 0.16
C GLU A 174 18.34 12.52 0.64
N GLN A 175 18.57 11.27 0.23
CA GLN A 175 17.77 10.13 0.68
C GLN A 175 17.83 9.97 2.20
N ALA A 176 19.03 10.06 2.79
CA ALA A 176 19.20 9.98 4.23
C ALA A 176 18.49 11.13 4.97
N ALA A 177 18.56 12.35 4.45
CA ALA A 177 17.90 13.51 5.04
C ALA A 177 16.37 13.38 5.01
N VAL A 178 15.79 13.01 3.87
CA VAL A 178 14.33 12.80 3.72
C VAL A 178 13.85 11.68 4.64
N ARG A 179 14.56 10.55 4.65
CA ARG A 179 14.23 9.42 5.53
C ARG A 179 14.28 9.81 7.01
N THR A 180 15.33 10.51 7.44
CA THR A 180 15.49 10.93 8.86
C THR A 180 14.36 11.88 9.27
N ALA A 181 14.00 12.82 8.41
CA ALA A 181 12.89 13.74 8.66
C ALA A 181 11.56 12.97 8.83
N LEU A 182 11.27 12.02 7.92
CA LEU A 182 10.05 11.21 7.97
C LEU A 182 10.04 10.25 9.16
N GLN A 183 11.18 9.65 9.53
CA GLN A 183 11.30 8.82 10.73
C GLN A 183 11.00 9.63 12.00
N GLY A 184 11.53 10.86 12.12
CA GLY A 184 11.25 11.72 13.27
C GLY A 184 9.77 12.11 13.40
N MET A 185 9.14 12.47 12.28
CA MET A 185 7.70 12.77 12.25
C MET A 185 6.85 11.53 12.54
N GLY A 186 7.21 10.39 11.94
CA GLY A 186 6.54 9.11 12.17
C GLY A 186 6.62 8.65 13.62
N ALA A 187 7.79 8.78 14.26
CA ALA A 187 7.97 8.47 15.67
C ALA A 187 7.10 9.35 16.58
N SER A 188 7.01 10.64 16.26
CA SER A 188 6.16 11.59 17.00
C SER A 188 4.68 11.22 16.91
N LEU A 189 4.20 10.85 15.72
CA LEU A 189 2.83 10.37 15.51
C LEU A 189 2.59 9.03 16.21
N ALA A 190 3.53 8.09 16.09
CA ALA A 190 3.43 6.78 16.73
C ALA A 190 3.32 6.91 18.26
N TRP A 191 4.07 7.84 18.85
CA TRP A 191 3.97 8.16 20.27
C TRP A 191 2.62 8.78 20.62
N ALA A 192 2.17 9.80 19.86
CA ALA A 192 0.90 10.48 20.11
C ALA A 192 -0.33 9.55 20.02
N PHE A 193 -0.25 8.54 19.15
CA PHE A 193 -1.33 7.57 18.92
C PHE A 193 -1.05 6.18 19.49
N ALA A 194 -0.09 6.04 20.40
CA ALA A 194 0.31 4.74 20.94
C ALA A 194 -0.86 3.93 21.54
N GLU A 195 -1.79 4.62 22.21
CA GLU A 195 -2.96 4.04 22.87
C GLU A 195 -4.27 4.20 22.09
N THR A 196 -4.35 5.22 21.24
CA THR A 196 -5.60 5.62 20.57
C THR A 196 -5.61 5.32 19.07
N GLY A 197 -4.47 4.96 18.49
CA GLY A 197 -4.33 4.64 17.07
C GLY A 197 -5.13 3.41 16.66
N VAL A 198 -5.38 3.27 15.35
CA VAL A 198 -6.14 2.15 14.78
C VAL A 198 -5.55 0.80 15.15
N ALA A 199 -4.22 0.68 15.14
CA ALA A 199 -3.50 -0.51 15.56
C ALA A 199 -3.65 -0.81 17.06
N ALA A 200 -3.64 0.22 17.91
CA ALA A 200 -3.84 0.08 19.34
C ALA A 200 -5.24 -0.46 19.66
N ARG A 201 -6.27 0.13 19.03
CA ARG A 201 -7.65 -0.33 19.14
C ARG A 201 -7.84 -1.76 18.64
N ALA A 202 -7.17 -2.13 17.54
CA ALA A 202 -7.20 -3.51 17.04
C ALA A 202 -6.60 -4.50 18.06
N ARG A 203 -5.44 -4.18 18.64
CA ARG A 203 -4.81 -5.02 19.69
C ARG A 203 -5.69 -5.17 20.93
N GLN A 204 -6.35 -4.09 21.36
CA GLN A 204 -7.29 -4.12 22.49
C GLN A 204 -8.47 -5.07 22.23
N ARG A 205 -9.04 -5.05 21.03
CA ARG A 205 -10.11 -6.01 20.64
C ARG A 205 -9.63 -7.45 20.69
N MET A 206 -8.50 -7.76 20.06
CA MET A 206 -7.93 -9.12 20.07
C MET A 206 -7.65 -9.61 21.49
N THR A 207 -7.13 -8.75 22.37
CA THR A 207 -6.87 -9.11 23.78
C THR A 207 -8.15 -9.38 24.55
N THR A 208 -9.21 -8.62 24.27
CA THR A 208 -10.52 -8.78 24.93
C THR A 208 -11.21 -10.07 24.48
N GLU A 209 -11.18 -10.37 23.18
CA GLU A 209 -11.70 -11.63 22.63
C GLU A 209 -10.95 -12.85 23.19
N LEU A 210 -9.61 -12.79 23.26
CA LEU A 210 -8.80 -13.86 23.87
C LEU A 210 -9.15 -14.11 25.34
N LYS A 211 -9.37 -13.04 26.12
CA LYS A 211 -9.84 -13.17 27.51
C LYS A 211 -11.22 -13.79 27.59
N ALA A 212 -12.15 -13.38 26.73
CA ALA A 212 -13.50 -13.94 26.68
C ALA A 212 -13.48 -15.45 26.37
N VAL A 213 -12.72 -15.87 25.35
CA VAL A 213 -12.56 -17.28 24.96
C VAL A 213 -11.88 -18.10 26.06
N GLY A 214 -10.88 -17.53 26.76
CA GLY A 214 -10.21 -18.19 27.88
C GLY A 214 -11.06 -18.25 29.16
N SER A 215 -12.11 -17.45 29.27
CA SER A 215 -13.04 -17.42 30.41
C SER A 215 -14.34 -18.21 30.20
N SER A 216 -14.57 -18.76 29.00
CA SER A 216 -15.65 -19.71 28.77
C SER A 216 -15.31 -21.03 29.49
N PRO A 217 -16.08 -21.45 30.52
CA PRO A 217 -15.90 -22.76 31.11
C PRO A 217 -16.29 -23.79 30.05
N GLY A 218 -15.43 -24.79 29.84
CA GLY A 218 -15.83 -25.96 29.07
C GLY A 218 -17.07 -26.58 29.71
N THR A 219 -18.18 -26.61 28.97
CA THR A 219 -19.36 -27.42 29.23
C THR A 219 -19.82 -28.03 27.93
#